data_AF-A0A842NVH9-F1
#
_entry.id   AF-A0A842NVH9-F1
#
_cell.length_a   1.000
_cell.length_b   1.000
_cell.length_c   1.000
_cell.angle_alpha   90.00
_cell.angle_beta   90.00
_cell.angle_gamma   90.00
#
_symmetry.space_group_name_H-M   'P 1'
#
loop_
_entity.id
_entity.type
_entity.pdbx_description
1 polymer ?
#
loop_
_entity_poly.entity_id
_entity_poly.type
_entity_poly.pdbx_seq_one_letter_code
_entity_poly.pdbx_strand_id
1 'polypeptide(L)' 'STDNSLKNIDLVIPMNNKGRRSLAIAYCLLCRQLKRELNELSPEADWSVSIDDFETNL' A
#
# COMPACT_ATOMS: atom_id res chain seq x y z
N SER A 1 -1.02 13.00 2.28
CA SER A 1 -1.33 14.25 3.00
C SER A 1 -1.68 15.33 1.98
N THR A 2 -2.28 16.42 2.42
CA THR A 2 -2.60 17.58 1.55
C THR A 2 -1.45 18.60 1.48
N ASP A 3 -0.38 18.44 2.27
CA ASP A 3 0.77 19.34 2.39
C ASP A 3 2.03 18.88 1.62
N ASN A 4 1.96 17.79 0.85
CA ASN A 4 3.10 17.30 0.05
C ASN A 4 3.31 18.15 -1.21
N SER A 5 4.56 18.48 -1.55
CA SER A 5 4.90 19.03 -2.87
C SER A 5 4.83 17.94 -3.95
N LEU A 6 4.23 18.26 -5.11
CA LEU A 6 4.17 17.38 -6.28
C LEU A 6 5.23 17.72 -7.34
N LYS A 7 6.20 18.56 -7.00
CA LYS A 7 7.25 18.99 -7.94
C LYS A 7 8.11 17.79 -8.34
N ASN A 8 8.30 17.59 -9.65
CA ASN A 8 9.06 16.49 -10.25
C ASN A 8 8.49 15.09 -9.92
N ILE A 9 7.17 14.97 -9.77
CA ILE A 9 6.49 13.68 -9.56
C ILE A 9 5.46 13.49 -10.68
N ASP A 10 5.64 12.45 -11.49
CA ASP A 10 4.75 12.15 -12.63
C ASP A 10 3.49 11.38 -12.22
N LEU A 11 3.56 10.59 -11.15
CA LEU A 11 2.47 9.76 -10.64
C LEU A 11 2.35 9.87 -9.12
N VAL A 12 1.14 10.15 -8.64
CA VAL A 12 0.85 10.35 -7.22
C VAL A 12 -0.28 9.41 -6.79
N ILE A 13 -0.07 8.69 -5.69
CA ILE A 13 -1.12 7.97 -4.97
C ILE A 13 -1.50 8.80 -3.74
N PRO A 14 -2.64 9.52 -3.76
CA PRO A 14 -3.05 10.34 -2.64
C PRO A 14 -3.53 9.46 -1.48
N MET A 15 -2.93 9.62 -0.30
CA MET A 15 -3.28 8.87 0.91
C MET A 15 -2.92 9.64 2.18
N ASN A 16 -3.41 9.20 3.35
CA ASN A 16 -2.85 9.63 4.63
C ASN A 16 -1.49 8.94 4.85
N ASN A 17 -0.40 9.67 4.62
CA ASN A 17 0.98 9.18 4.74
C ASN A 17 1.61 9.49 6.11
N LYS A 18 0.83 9.91 7.12
CA LYS A 18 1.31 10.17 8.49
C LYS A 18 0.85 9.09 9.48
N GLY A 19 -0.33 8.50 9.28
CA GLY A 19 -0.86 7.48 10.19
C GLY A 19 -0.24 6.10 9.96
N ARG A 20 0.26 5.45 11.02
CA ARG A 20 0.88 4.10 10.98
C ARG A 20 -0.01 3.07 10.27
N ARG A 21 -1.25 2.91 10.75
CA ARG A 21 -2.22 2.00 10.12
C ARG A 21 -2.53 2.36 8.66
N SER A 22 -2.57 3.65 8.32
CA SER A 22 -2.83 4.07 6.94
C SER A 22 -1.67 3.71 6.00
N LEU A 23 -0.43 3.84 6.47
CA LEU A 23 0.76 3.39 5.73
C LEU A 23 0.77 1.87 5.56
N ALA A 24 0.46 1.11 6.63
CA ALA A 24 0.37 -0.34 6.60
C ALA A 24 -0.64 -0.84 5.55
N ILE A 25 -1.86 -0.26 5.56
CA ILE A 25 -2.91 -0.58 4.58
C ILE A 25 -2.45 -0.28 3.16
N ALA A 26 -1.85 0.90 2.92
CA ALA A 26 -1.46 1.29 1.57
C ALA A 26 -0.40 0.36 0.98
N TYR A 27 0.63 0.01 1.76
CA TYR A 27 1.67 -0.92 1.30
C TYR A 27 1.13 -2.34 1.15
N CYS A 28 0.27 -2.81 2.06
CA CYS A 28 -0.36 -4.13 1.94
C CYS A 28 -1.19 -4.25 0.63
N LEU A 29 -2.01 -3.23 0.34
CA LEU A 29 -2.80 -3.20 -0.90
C LEU A 29 -1.93 -3.10 -2.15
N LEU A 30 -0.88 -2.28 -2.12
CA LEU A 30 0.04 -2.12 -3.25
C LEU A 30 0.79 -3.43 -3.55
N CYS A 31 1.31 -4.10 -2.52
CA CYS A 31 1.96 -5.39 -2.67
C CYS A 31 1.00 -6.45 -3.21
N ARG A 32 -0.23 -6.54 -2.69
CA ARG A 32 -1.25 -7.47 -3.17
C ARG A 32 -1.59 -7.21 -4.64
N GLN A 33 -1.72 -5.95 -5.05
CA GLN A 33 -1.99 -5.62 -6.46
C GLN A 33 -0.81 -5.97 -7.35
N LEU A 34 0.42 -5.64 -6.94
CA LEU A 34 1.63 -5.98 -7.70
C LEU A 34 1.73 -7.50 -7.94
N LYS A 35 1.47 -8.31 -6.92
CA LYS A 35 1.44 -9.78 -7.04
C LYS A 35 0.42 -10.28 -8.07
N ARG A 36 -0.72 -9.61 -8.19
CA ARG A 36 -1.75 -9.94 -9.18
C ARG A 36 -1.29 -9.59 -10.59
N GLU A 37 -0.71 -8.39 -10.78
CA GLU A 37 -0.16 -7.99 -12.08
C GLU A 37 1.01 -8.88 -12.53
N LEU A 38 1.79 -9.39 -11.57
CA LEU A 38 2.88 -10.35 -11.81
C LEU A 38 2.41 -11.81 -11.99
N ASN A 39 1.10 -12.07 -11.92
CA ASN A 39 0.51 -13.42 -11.98
C ASN A 39 0.99 -14.37 -10.85
N GLU A 40 1.51 -13.83 -9.76
CA GLU A 40 1.88 -14.60 -8.55
C GLU A 40 0.67 -14.87 -7.64
N LEU A 41 -0.40 -14.09 -7.80
CA LEU A 41 -1.64 -14.21 -7.04
C LEU A 41 -2.82 -14.04 -7.98
N SER A 42 -3.76 -14.98 -8.00
CA SER A 42 -4.99 -14.78 -8.79
C SER A 42 -5.87 -13.67 -8.18
N PRO A 43 -6.70 -12.99 -8.99
CA PRO A 43 -7.64 -11.99 -8.49
C PRO A 43 -8.60 -12.52 -7.41
N GLU A 44 -8.97 -13.79 -7.49
CA GLU A 44 -9.89 -14.49 -6.58
C GLU A 44 -9.17 -15.19 -5.43
N ALA A 45 -7.84 -15.33 -5.50
CA ALA A 45 -7.05 -15.99 -4.47
C ALA A 45 -7.00 -15.14 -3.18
N ASP A 46 -7.15 -15.83 -2.05
CA ASP A 46 -7.02 -15.22 -0.73
C ASP A 46 -5.58 -14.76 -0.47
N TRP A 47 -5.48 -13.60 0.17
CA TRP A 47 -4.20 -13.00 0.55
C TRP A 47 -3.86 -13.42 1.98
N SER A 48 -2.80 -14.22 2.14
CA SER A 48 -2.41 -14.78 3.44
C SER A 48 -1.73 -13.79 4.38
N VAL A 49 -1.34 -12.60 3.89
CA VAL A 49 -0.65 -11.58 4.70
C VAL A 49 -1.68 -10.61 5.25
N SER A 50 -1.67 -10.39 6.56
CA SER A 50 -2.57 -9.47 7.24
C SER A 50 -2.08 -8.03 7.14
N ILE A 51 -2.94 -7.07 7.51
CA ILE A 51 -2.52 -5.66 7.62
C ILE A 51 -1.58 -5.49 8.81
N ASP A 52 -1.77 -6.26 9.88
CA ASP A 52 -0.98 -6.19 11.10
C ASP A 52 0.49 -6.56 10.84
N ASP A 53 0.76 -7.44 9.86
CA ASP A 53 2.12 -7.77 9.40
C ASP A 53 2.87 -6.56 8.80
N PHE A 54 2.14 -5.52 8.38
CA PHE A 54 2.69 -4.27 7.85
C PHE A 54 2.70 -3.12 8.87
N GLU A 55 2.05 -3.29 10.03
CA GLU A 55 1.99 -2.24 11.05
C GLU A 55 3.25 -2.25 11.92
N THR A 56 3.80 -1.05 12.18
CA THR A 56 4.98 -0.93 13.04
C THR A 56 4.60 -0.91 14.51
N ASN A 57 5.33 -1.69 15.32
CA ASN A 57 5.15 -1.76 16.78
C ASN A 57 5.85 -0.62 17.55
N LEU A 58 6.58 0.26 16.85
CA LEU A 58 7.35 1.37 17.40
C LEU A 58 6.46 2.60 17.71
#